data_AF-A0A522XR73-F1
#
_entry.id   AF-A0A522XR73-F1
#
_cell.length_a   1.000
_cell.length_b   1.000
_cell.length_c   1.000
_cell.angle_alpha   90.00
_cell.angle_beta   90.00
_cell.angle_gamma   90.00
#
_symmetry.space_group_name_H-M   'P 1'
#
loop_
_entity.id
_entity.type
_entity.pdbx_description
1 polymer ?
#
loop_
_entity_poly.entity_id
_entity_poly.type
_entity_poly.pdbx_seq_one_letter_code
_entity_poly.pdbx_strand_id
1 'polypeptide(L)'
;MEPIIILQLLQSVFLQTDLLNRGPLGSADPIVKGMIPAMFGIIGFAVLLNLFNAVVRKKLVDPDKLKRIMRETKAWQKERMSAFRAKDIEKQAELNKKSAYMSKLNQEMMQMNMRPMMITFVPLMLIFYLVLPPLFSYTVAMSPIPLNVIPGNFFELTCSAEKIDGKICKNVNEVYFWAWYFLGSITFSGIIMKLTKTSMSSD
;
A
#
# COMPACT_ATOMS: atom_id res chain seq x y z
N MET A 1 -23.86 -27.68 -4.32
CA MET A 1 -23.05 -27.29 -5.49
C MET A 1 -21.94 -26.35 -5.01
N GLU A 2 -21.09 -26.78 -4.07
CA GLU A 2 -20.22 -25.84 -3.32
C GLU A 2 -18.79 -26.29 -2.94
N PRO A 3 -18.26 -27.49 -3.28
CA PRO A 3 -16.82 -27.73 -3.15
C PRO A 3 -16.03 -27.36 -4.40
N ILE A 4 -16.67 -27.40 -5.59
CA ILE A 4 -15.99 -27.20 -6.87
C ILE A 4 -15.60 -25.73 -7.09
N ILE A 5 -16.43 -24.77 -6.67
CA ILE A 5 -16.14 -23.34 -6.82
C ILE A 5 -15.01 -22.91 -5.87
N ILE A 6 -15.00 -23.43 -4.64
CA ILE A 6 -13.92 -23.16 -3.68
C ILE A 6 -12.62 -23.80 -4.17
N LEU A 7 -12.68 -25.03 -4.69
CA LEU A 7 -11.51 -25.69 -5.27
C LEU A 7 -11.01 -24.96 -6.52
N GLN A 8 -11.89 -24.48 -7.40
CA GLN A 8 -11.55 -23.67 -8.58
C GLN A 8 -10.98 -22.29 -8.20
N LEU A 9 -11.50 -21.66 -7.14
CA LEU A 9 -10.96 -20.42 -6.61
C LEU A 9 -9.55 -20.67 -6.03
N LEU A 10 -9.40 -21.73 -5.24
CA LEU A 10 -8.10 -22.15 -4.72
C LEU A 10 -7.13 -22.47 -5.85
N GLN A 11 -7.58 -23.13 -6.92
CA GLN A 11 -6.78 -23.47 -8.10
C GLN A 11 -6.47 -22.25 -8.97
N SER A 12 -7.32 -21.23 -9.00
CA SER A 12 -7.03 -19.94 -9.66
C SER A 12 -6.04 -19.08 -8.87
N VAL A 13 -6.12 -19.12 -7.54
CA VAL A 13 -5.12 -18.54 -6.62
C VAL A 13 -3.83 -19.37 -6.66
N PHE A 14 -3.91 -20.68 -6.86
CA PHE A 14 -2.74 -21.55 -7.04
C PHE A 14 -2.18 -21.45 -8.46
N LEU A 15 -2.94 -21.08 -9.50
CA LEU A 15 -2.42 -20.73 -10.82
C LEU A 15 -1.57 -19.45 -10.79
N GLN A 16 -1.70 -18.69 -9.70
CA GLN A 16 -0.79 -17.60 -9.33
C GLN A 16 0.57 -18.12 -8.82
N THR A 17 0.75 -19.43 -8.60
CA THR A 17 2.08 -19.99 -8.29
C THR A 17 3.04 -19.78 -9.45
N ASP A 18 2.64 -19.83 -10.72
CA ASP A 18 3.52 -19.46 -11.85
C ASP A 18 3.78 -17.94 -11.95
N LEU A 19 2.91 -17.11 -11.35
CA LEU A 19 3.12 -15.67 -11.20
C LEU A 19 4.13 -15.37 -10.07
N LEU A 20 4.10 -16.18 -9.01
CA LEU A 20 5.01 -16.17 -7.85
C LEU A 20 6.33 -16.92 -8.11
N ASN A 21 6.39 -17.77 -9.14
CA ASN A 21 7.59 -18.51 -9.54
C ASN A 21 8.50 -17.71 -10.48
N ARG A 22 8.06 -16.52 -10.93
CA ARG A 22 9.02 -15.52 -11.43
C ARG A 22 9.88 -15.16 -10.24
N GLY A 23 11.19 -15.34 -10.37
CA GLY A 23 12.17 -14.90 -9.38
C GLY A 23 11.94 -13.45 -8.94
N PRO A 24 12.73 -12.95 -7.97
CA PRO A 24 12.56 -11.59 -7.45
C PRO A 24 12.41 -10.59 -8.58
N LEU A 25 11.55 -9.57 -8.40
CA LEU A 25 11.29 -8.61 -9.45
C LEU A 25 12.61 -8.02 -9.97
N GLY A 26 12.82 -8.02 -11.29
CA GLY A 26 13.97 -7.39 -11.97
C GLY A 26 14.30 -8.06 -13.30
N SER A 27 15.27 -7.49 -14.01
CA SER A 27 15.85 -8.09 -15.22
C SER A 27 17.35 -8.31 -15.05
N ALA A 28 17.85 -9.42 -15.62
CA ALA A 28 19.29 -9.67 -15.75
C ALA A 28 19.94 -8.69 -16.75
N ASP A 29 19.17 -8.25 -17.75
CA ASP A 29 19.56 -7.28 -18.76
C ASP A 29 18.64 -6.04 -18.68
N PRO A 30 18.92 -5.10 -17.77
CA PRO A 30 18.12 -3.89 -17.64
C PRO A 30 18.45 -2.86 -18.73
N ILE A 31 17.44 -2.10 -19.14
CA ILE A 31 17.61 -0.94 -20.04
C ILE A 31 18.51 0.13 -19.37
N VAL A 32 18.30 0.38 -18.07
CA VAL A 32 19.15 1.29 -17.29
C VAL A 32 20.34 0.50 -16.73
N LYS A 33 21.50 0.65 -17.39
CA LYS A 33 22.72 -0.05 -16.99
C LYS A 33 23.45 0.69 -15.87
N GLY A 34 23.76 -0.03 -14.80
CA GLY A 34 24.58 0.45 -13.68
C GLY A 34 23.78 0.80 -12.43
N MET A 35 24.39 0.56 -11.27
CA MET A 35 23.74 0.71 -9.97
C MET A 35 23.40 2.17 -9.65
N ILE A 36 24.33 3.10 -9.90
CA ILE A 36 24.14 4.53 -9.63
C ILE A 36 22.98 5.14 -10.45
N PRO A 37 22.90 5.01 -11.78
CA PRO A 37 21.77 5.54 -12.54
C PRO A 37 20.46 4.84 -12.20
N ALA A 38 20.47 3.54 -11.89
CA ALA A 38 19.28 2.83 -11.41
C ALA A 38 18.78 3.38 -10.06
N MET A 39 19.69 3.63 -9.12
CA MET A 39 19.40 4.20 -7.80
C MET A 39 18.67 5.55 -7.91
N PHE A 40 19.21 6.48 -8.71
CA PHE A 40 18.58 7.78 -8.94
C PHE A 40 17.30 7.68 -9.76
N GLY A 41 17.26 6.79 -10.77
CA GLY A 41 16.08 6.55 -11.58
C GLY A 41 14.89 6.12 -10.74
N ILE A 42 15.09 5.16 -9.84
CA ILE A 42 14.03 4.65 -8.94
C ILE A 42 13.57 5.71 -7.94
N ILE A 43 14.48 6.52 -7.40
CA ILE A 43 14.10 7.67 -6.56
C ILE A 43 13.24 8.65 -7.36
N GLY A 44 13.61 8.94 -8.62
CA GLY A 44 12.83 9.77 -9.52
C GLY A 44 11.41 9.22 -9.73
N PHE A 45 11.28 7.92 -10.01
CA PHE A 45 10.00 7.23 -10.10
C PHE A 45 9.21 7.29 -8.78
N ALA A 46 9.88 7.13 -7.64
CA ALA A 46 9.25 7.24 -6.32
C ALA A 46 8.64 8.63 -6.12
N VAL A 47 9.39 9.70 -6.37
CA VAL A 47 8.88 11.07 -6.24
C VAL A 47 7.72 11.31 -7.20
N LEU A 48 7.83 10.90 -8.47
CA LEU A 48 6.79 11.09 -9.48
C LEU A 48 5.49 10.35 -9.12
N LEU A 49 5.59 9.08 -8.71
CA LEU A 49 4.43 8.27 -8.33
C LEU A 49 3.79 8.77 -7.03
N ASN A 50 4.58 9.23 -6.06
CA ASN A 50 4.03 9.84 -4.85
C ASN A 50 3.30 11.17 -5.16
N LEU A 51 3.83 11.98 -6.08
CA LEU A 51 3.15 13.18 -6.53
C LEU A 51 1.83 12.85 -7.24
N PHE A 52 1.83 11.86 -8.13
CA PHE A 52 0.62 11.36 -8.78
C PHE A 52 -0.43 10.90 -7.76
N ASN A 53 -0.02 10.11 -6.77
CA ASN A 53 -0.91 9.66 -5.69
C ASN A 53 -1.49 10.83 -4.90
N ALA A 54 -0.70 11.86 -4.62
CA ALA A 54 -1.16 13.06 -3.92
C ALA A 54 -2.18 13.86 -4.76
N VAL A 55 -1.96 13.99 -6.07
CA VAL A 55 -2.91 14.65 -6.99
C VAL A 55 -4.22 13.87 -7.07
N VAL A 56 -4.17 12.55 -7.24
CA VAL A 56 -5.36 11.68 -7.29
C VAL A 56 -6.15 11.80 -6.00
N ARG A 57 -5.49 11.73 -4.84
CA ARG A 57 -6.14 11.89 -3.54
C ARG A 57 -6.79 13.27 -3.39
N LYS A 58 -6.11 14.34 -3.80
CA LYS A 58 -6.65 15.70 -3.73
C LYS A 58 -7.89 15.88 -4.61
N LYS A 59 -7.92 15.22 -5.77
CA LYS A 59 -9.03 15.35 -6.73
C LYS A 59 -10.24 14.48 -6.36
N LEU A 60 -10.01 13.33 -5.71
CA LEU A 60 -11.06 12.34 -5.44
C LEU A 60 -11.61 12.37 -4.01
N VAL A 61 -10.89 12.99 -3.06
CA VAL A 61 -11.30 13.04 -1.65
C VAL A 61 -11.73 14.44 -1.27
N ASP A 62 -12.98 14.57 -0.82
CA ASP A 62 -13.49 15.78 -0.19
C ASP A 62 -13.13 15.77 1.31
N PRO A 63 -12.22 16.65 1.77
CA PRO A 63 -11.78 16.68 3.15
C PRO A 63 -12.89 17.12 4.12
N ASP A 64 -13.79 18.01 3.70
CA ASP A 64 -14.83 18.57 4.57
C ASP A 64 -15.94 17.56 4.80
N LYS A 65 -16.35 16.86 3.73
CA LYS A 65 -17.29 15.75 3.85
C LYS A 65 -16.73 14.64 4.74
N LEU A 66 -15.47 14.27 4.57
CA LEU A 66 -14.82 13.24 5.40
C LEU A 66 -14.76 13.66 6.87
N LYS A 67 -14.35 14.90 7.16
CA LYS A 67 -14.31 15.44 8.54
C LYS A 67 -15.69 15.43 9.20
N ARG A 68 -16.74 15.85 8.47
CA ARG A 68 -18.11 15.85 8.98
C ARG A 68 -18.57 14.44 9.35
N ILE A 69 -18.41 13.47 8.44
CA ILE A 69 -18.82 12.08 8.68
C ILE A 69 -18.04 11.48 9.84
N MET A 70 -16.72 11.74 9.93
CA MET A 70 -15.91 11.27 11.07
C MET A 70 -16.40 11.83 12.41
N ARG A 71 -16.74 13.13 12.48
CA ARG A 71 -17.25 13.76 13.71
C ARG A 71 -18.60 13.14 14.11
N GLU A 72 -19.50 12.98 13.15
CA GLU A 72 -20.84 12.40 13.36
C GLU A 72 -20.79 10.92 13.79
N THR A 73 -19.99 10.10 13.09
CA THR A 73 -19.77 8.69 13.46
C THR A 73 -19.13 8.57 14.85
N LYS A 74 -18.15 9.42 15.18
CA LYS A 74 -17.47 9.38 16.50
C LYS A 74 -18.40 9.80 17.63
N ALA A 75 -19.24 10.82 17.42
CA ALA A 75 -20.26 11.24 18.39
C ALA A 75 -21.25 10.09 18.64
N TRP A 76 -21.79 9.48 17.58
CA TRP A 76 -22.69 8.33 17.69
C TRP A 76 -22.05 7.12 18.36
N GLN A 77 -20.79 6.78 18.03
CA GLN A 77 -20.06 5.70 18.69
C GLN A 77 -19.87 5.97 20.18
N LYS A 78 -19.59 7.22 20.58
CA LYS A 78 -19.45 7.62 21.99
C LYS A 78 -20.77 7.51 22.73
N GLU A 79 -21.87 8.00 22.15
CA GLU A 79 -23.21 7.90 22.72
C GLU A 79 -23.65 6.45 22.87
N ARG A 80 -23.44 5.63 21.83
CA ARG A 80 -23.70 4.19 21.86
C ARG A 80 -22.90 3.50 22.95
N MET A 81 -21.60 3.75 23.05
CA MET A 81 -20.76 3.19 24.10
C MET A 81 -21.22 3.61 25.50
N SER A 82 -21.64 4.87 25.67
CA SER A 82 -22.15 5.37 26.95
C SER A 82 -23.49 4.72 27.34
N ALA A 83 -24.40 4.52 26.38
CA ALA A 83 -25.69 3.86 26.61
C ALA A 83 -25.52 2.36 26.94
N PHE A 84 -24.56 1.69 26.29
CA PHE A 84 -24.17 0.33 26.63
C PHE A 84 -23.58 0.23 28.05
N ARG A 85 -22.69 1.16 28.45
CA ARG A 85 -22.12 1.19 29.81
C ARG A 85 -23.18 1.48 30.87
N ALA A 86 -24.14 2.36 30.57
CA ALA A 86 -25.24 2.72 31.45
C ALA A 86 -26.36 1.66 31.49
N LYS A 87 -26.30 0.59 30.67
CA LYS A 87 -27.34 -0.44 30.53
C LYS A 87 -28.74 0.13 30.21
N ASP A 88 -28.79 1.29 29.57
CA ASP A 88 -30.03 1.96 29.20
C ASP A 88 -30.61 1.34 27.93
N ILE A 89 -31.63 0.50 28.09
CA ILE A 89 -32.24 -0.30 27.02
C ILE A 89 -33.03 0.58 26.04
N GLU A 90 -33.68 1.64 26.52
CA GLU A 90 -34.47 2.56 25.68
C GLU A 90 -33.55 3.36 24.76
N LYS A 91 -32.47 3.91 25.34
CA LYS A 91 -31.49 4.68 24.57
C LYS A 91 -30.70 3.82 23.60
N GLN A 92 -30.44 2.55 23.92
CA GLN A 92 -29.88 1.58 22.98
C GLN A 92 -30.82 1.31 21.80
N ALA A 93 -32.13 1.14 22.05
CA ALA A 93 -33.10 0.92 21.00
C ALA A 93 -33.23 2.14 20.06
N GLU A 94 -33.19 3.36 20.60
CA GLU A 94 -33.19 4.60 19.81
C GLU A 94 -31.94 4.73 18.94
N LEU A 95 -30.75 4.50 19.51
CA LEU A 95 -29.48 4.57 18.77
C LEU A 95 -29.35 3.45 17.72
N ASN A 96 -29.97 2.29 17.96
CA ASN A 96 -30.05 1.21 16.98
C ASN A 96 -30.94 1.57 15.78
N LYS A 97 -31.98 2.40 15.94
CA LYS A 97 -32.75 2.93 14.79
C LYS A 97 -31.88 3.80 13.88
N LYS A 98 -30.93 4.56 14.46
CA LYS A 98 -29.93 5.35 13.71
C LYS A 98 -28.81 4.50 13.08
N SER A 99 -28.72 3.20 13.39
CA SER A 99 -27.64 2.33 12.90
C SER A 99 -27.63 2.19 11.37
N ALA A 100 -28.79 2.17 10.71
CA ALA A 100 -28.88 2.08 9.25
C ALA A 100 -28.30 3.32 8.57
N TYR A 101 -28.62 4.51 9.09
CA TYR A 101 -28.05 5.77 8.63
C TYR A 101 -26.53 5.82 8.88
N MET A 102 -26.08 5.42 10.07
CA MET A 102 -24.65 5.37 10.41
C MET A 102 -23.88 4.33 9.58
N SER A 103 -24.52 3.21 9.23
CA SER A 103 -23.96 2.19 8.34
C SER A 103 -23.73 2.78 6.94
N LYS A 104 -24.70 3.52 6.40
CA LYS A 104 -24.56 4.24 5.13
C LYS A 104 -23.43 5.27 5.19
N LEU A 105 -23.36 6.07 6.26
CA LEU A 105 -22.26 7.02 6.47
C LEU A 105 -20.88 6.33 6.52
N ASN A 106 -20.78 5.20 7.21
CA ASN A 106 -19.55 4.40 7.27
C ASN A 106 -19.17 3.83 5.89
N GLN A 107 -20.15 3.39 5.09
CA GLN A 107 -19.92 2.96 3.72
C GLN A 107 -19.44 4.11 2.82
N GLU A 108 -20.04 5.30 2.94
CA GLU A 108 -19.56 6.50 2.23
C GLU A 108 -18.14 6.86 2.64
N MET A 109 -17.82 6.82 3.94
CA MET A 109 -16.47 7.04 4.47
C MET A 109 -15.47 6.03 3.92
N MET A 110 -15.85 4.75 3.89
CA MET A 110 -15.01 3.69 3.33
C MET A 110 -14.78 3.91 1.84
N GLN A 111 -15.82 4.25 1.07
CA GLN A 111 -15.68 4.52 -0.36
C GLN A 111 -14.82 5.76 -0.66
N MET A 112 -14.89 6.81 0.17
CA MET A 112 -14.02 7.99 0.04
C MET A 112 -12.53 7.66 0.25
N ASN A 113 -12.19 6.62 1.00
CA ASN A 113 -10.80 6.22 1.24
C ASN A 113 -10.34 5.05 0.34
N MET A 114 -11.23 4.10 0.05
CA MET A 114 -10.93 2.92 -0.77
C MET A 114 -10.90 3.23 -2.27
N ARG A 115 -11.78 4.12 -2.78
CA ARG A 115 -11.76 4.47 -4.21
C ARG A 115 -10.43 5.10 -4.65
N PRO A 116 -9.90 6.12 -3.95
CA PRO A 116 -8.58 6.66 -4.28
C PRO A 116 -7.50 5.59 -4.19
N MET A 117 -7.53 4.76 -3.14
CA MET A 117 -6.55 3.69 -2.97
C MET A 117 -6.55 2.73 -4.16
N MET A 118 -7.71 2.21 -4.58
CA MET A 118 -7.79 1.31 -5.74
C MET A 118 -7.30 1.96 -7.03
N ILE A 119 -7.69 3.21 -7.28
CA ILE A 119 -7.27 3.97 -8.46
C ILE A 119 -5.76 4.21 -8.47
N THR A 120 -5.12 4.34 -7.30
CA THR A 120 -3.66 4.48 -7.21
C THR A 120 -2.91 3.15 -7.18
N PHE A 121 -3.46 2.13 -6.52
CA PHE A 121 -2.79 0.87 -6.23
C PHE A 121 -2.74 -0.04 -7.45
N VAL A 122 -3.84 -0.16 -8.19
CA VAL A 122 -3.90 -1.00 -9.40
C VAL A 122 -2.88 -0.57 -10.46
N PRO A 123 -2.84 0.70 -10.92
CA PRO A 123 -1.84 1.11 -11.89
C PRO A 123 -0.42 1.07 -11.33
N LEU A 124 -0.24 1.34 -10.03
CA LEU A 124 1.06 1.19 -9.38
C LEU A 124 1.55 -0.26 -9.45
N MET A 125 0.72 -1.24 -9.08
CA MET A 125 1.06 -2.66 -9.18
C MET A 125 1.37 -3.08 -10.63
N LEU A 126 0.62 -2.58 -11.61
CA LEU A 126 0.91 -2.84 -13.02
C LEU A 126 2.27 -2.28 -13.45
N ILE A 127 2.62 -1.06 -13.03
CA ILE A 127 3.94 -0.47 -13.28
C ILE A 127 5.04 -1.32 -12.65
N PHE A 128 4.84 -1.78 -11.41
CA PHE A 128 5.80 -2.61 -10.69
C PHE A 128 6.03 -3.98 -11.31
N TYR A 129 5.01 -4.56 -11.93
CA TYR A 129 5.09 -5.89 -12.52
C TYR A 129 5.49 -5.89 -13.99
N LEU A 130 5.06 -4.88 -14.77
CA LEU A 130 5.24 -4.84 -16.22
C LEU A 130 6.33 -3.88 -16.68
N VAL A 131 6.47 -2.73 -16.01
CA VAL A 131 7.30 -1.62 -16.49
C VAL A 131 8.66 -1.59 -15.81
N LEU A 132 8.71 -1.74 -14.48
CA LEU A 132 9.96 -1.63 -13.73
C LEU A 132 10.93 -2.80 -13.93
N PRO A 133 10.51 -4.08 -14.00
CA PRO A 133 11.43 -5.20 -14.18
C PRO A 133 12.31 -5.13 -15.44
N PRO A 134 11.81 -4.78 -16.65
CA PRO A 134 12.69 -4.62 -17.81
C PRO A 134 13.57 -3.36 -17.76
N LEU A 135 13.20 -2.35 -16.95
CA LEU A 135 13.96 -1.10 -16.85
C LEU A 135 15.14 -1.21 -15.88
N PHE A 136 14.98 -1.94 -14.78
CA PHE A 136 15.94 -1.97 -13.67
C PHE A 136 16.40 -3.39 -13.33
N SER A 137 17.63 -3.50 -12.83
CA SER A 137 18.16 -4.76 -12.29
C SER A 137 17.41 -5.18 -11.02
N TYR A 138 17.52 -6.46 -10.66
CA TYR A 138 16.99 -7.00 -9.40
C TYR A 138 17.42 -6.18 -8.18
N THR A 139 18.68 -5.77 -8.14
CA THR A 139 19.28 -4.97 -7.07
C THR A 139 19.82 -3.65 -7.61
N VAL A 140 19.71 -2.57 -6.81
CA VAL A 140 19.98 -1.19 -7.28
C VAL A 140 20.73 -0.32 -6.29
N ALA A 141 20.91 -0.79 -5.06
CA ALA A 141 21.70 -0.12 -4.04
C ALA A 141 22.36 -1.17 -3.14
N MET A 142 23.32 -0.74 -2.32
CA MET A 142 23.96 -1.58 -1.32
C MET A 142 23.80 -0.92 0.04
N SER A 143 23.28 -1.65 1.03
CA SER A 143 23.18 -1.16 2.40
C SER A 143 24.32 -1.71 3.25
N PRO A 144 24.86 -0.92 4.20
CA PRO A 144 25.89 -1.40 5.13
C PRO A 144 25.31 -2.36 6.18
N ILE A 145 24.00 -2.31 6.41
CA ILE A 145 23.27 -3.13 7.38
C ILE A 145 22.15 -3.92 6.67
N PRO A 146 21.80 -5.12 7.15
CA PRO A 146 20.65 -5.85 6.65
C PRO A 146 19.36 -5.11 7.04
N LEU A 147 18.47 -4.84 6.06
CA LEU A 147 17.22 -4.09 6.27
C LEU A 147 16.00 -5.01 6.38
N ASN A 148 16.20 -6.31 6.61
CA ASN A 148 15.14 -7.31 6.75
C ASN A 148 14.52 -7.24 8.16
N VAL A 149 13.78 -6.16 8.44
CA VAL A 149 13.19 -5.87 9.76
C VAL A 149 11.94 -6.69 10.08
N ILE A 150 11.42 -7.46 9.11
CA ILE A 150 10.17 -8.20 9.26
C ILE A 150 10.48 -9.70 9.42
N PRO A 151 10.09 -10.32 10.55
CA PRO A 151 10.33 -11.74 10.79
C PRO A 151 9.47 -12.60 9.86
N GLY A 152 10.03 -13.67 9.27
CA GLY A 152 9.29 -14.64 8.47
C GLY A 152 9.59 -14.65 6.96
N ASN A 153 10.66 -13.99 6.48
CA ASN A 153 11.18 -14.05 5.10
C ASN A 153 10.16 -13.74 3.98
N PHE A 154 8.99 -13.19 4.30
CA PHE A 154 7.95 -12.84 3.32
C PHE A 154 8.20 -11.48 2.66
N PHE A 155 9.06 -10.65 3.25
CA PHE A 155 9.35 -9.31 2.77
C PHE A 155 10.82 -8.97 3.02
N GLU A 156 11.68 -9.32 2.06
CA GLU A 156 13.13 -9.11 2.14
C GLU A 156 13.52 -7.82 1.43
N LEU A 157 13.94 -6.81 2.20
CA LEU A 157 14.40 -5.53 1.63
C LEU A 157 15.81 -5.65 1.04
N THR A 158 16.63 -6.51 1.63
CA THR A 158 18.03 -6.74 1.27
C THR A 158 18.29 -8.20 1.02
N CYS A 159 19.17 -8.48 0.07
CA CYS A 159 19.60 -9.82 -0.25
C CYS A 159 20.34 -10.45 0.93
N SER A 160 19.81 -11.59 1.42
CA SER A 160 20.41 -12.40 2.48
C SER A 160 21.56 -13.23 1.93
N ALA A 161 22.50 -13.62 2.80
CA ALA A 161 23.66 -14.43 2.44
C ALA A 161 23.29 -15.81 1.84
N GLU A 162 22.11 -16.33 2.20
CA GLU A 162 21.61 -17.63 1.71
C GLU A 162 21.12 -17.59 0.25
N LYS A 163 20.88 -16.39 -0.32
CA LYS A 163 20.28 -16.21 -1.66
C LYS A 163 21.26 -15.66 -2.70
N ILE A 164 22.55 -15.78 -2.45
CA ILE A 164 23.60 -15.34 -3.39
C ILE A 164 23.72 -16.37 -4.52
N ASP A 165 23.10 -16.08 -5.66
CA ASP A 165 23.14 -16.93 -6.86
C ASP A 165 24.01 -16.33 -7.99
N GLY A 166 24.64 -15.17 -7.77
CA GLY A 166 25.48 -14.46 -8.74
C GLY A 166 24.73 -13.86 -9.94
N LYS A 167 23.52 -14.35 -10.25
CA LYS A 167 22.62 -13.84 -11.29
C LYS A 167 21.67 -12.75 -10.79
N ILE A 168 21.13 -12.92 -9.58
CA ILE A 168 20.13 -12.02 -8.97
C ILE A 168 20.79 -11.03 -8.01
N CYS A 169 21.65 -11.54 -7.11
CA CYS A 169 22.44 -10.75 -6.18
C CYS A 169 23.90 -11.18 -6.30
N LYS A 170 24.83 -10.21 -6.32
CA LYS A 170 26.27 -10.49 -6.36
C LYS A 170 26.89 -10.43 -4.96
N ASN A 171 26.39 -9.54 -4.11
CA ASN A 171 26.90 -9.31 -2.76
C ASN A 171 25.78 -9.38 -1.71
N VAL A 172 26.18 -9.62 -0.46
CA VAL A 172 25.30 -9.51 0.71
C VAL A 172 24.86 -8.06 0.87
N ASN A 173 23.63 -7.84 1.33
CA ASN A 173 23.04 -6.51 1.58
C ASN A 173 22.82 -5.65 0.32
N GLU A 174 22.74 -6.26 -0.85
CA GLU A 174 22.19 -5.59 -2.01
C GLU A 174 20.68 -5.35 -1.82
N VAL A 175 20.24 -4.11 -2.01
CA VAL A 175 18.86 -3.66 -1.85
C VAL A 175 18.10 -3.92 -3.15
N TYR A 176 16.97 -4.61 -3.05
CA TYR A 176 16.10 -4.84 -4.19
C TYR A 176 15.52 -3.53 -4.72
N PHE A 177 15.26 -3.45 -6.03
CA PHE A 177 14.72 -2.23 -6.62
C PHE A 177 13.40 -1.77 -5.98
N TRP A 178 12.54 -2.73 -5.64
CA TRP A 178 11.23 -2.44 -5.05
C TRP A 178 11.37 -1.94 -3.62
N ALA A 179 12.36 -2.46 -2.88
CA ALA A 179 12.67 -2.02 -1.52
C ALA A 179 13.24 -0.60 -1.54
N TRP A 180 14.12 -0.30 -2.50
CA TRP A 180 14.66 1.03 -2.69
C TRP A 180 13.56 2.05 -3.05
N TYR A 181 12.63 1.68 -3.93
CA TYR A 181 11.45 2.50 -4.21
C TYR A 181 10.60 2.75 -2.96
N PHE A 182 10.36 1.71 -2.15
CA PHE A 182 9.54 1.80 -0.95
C PHE A 182 10.16 2.75 0.08
N LEU A 183 11.47 2.63 0.32
CA LEU A 183 12.23 3.52 1.21
C LEU A 183 12.20 4.96 0.72
N GLY A 184 12.45 5.19 -0.59
CA GLY A 184 12.34 6.52 -1.19
C GLY A 184 10.92 7.10 -1.04
N SER A 185 9.90 6.29 -1.32
CA SER A 185 8.50 6.70 -1.23
C SER A 185 8.10 7.13 0.19
N ILE A 186 8.46 6.36 1.22
CA ILE A 186 8.16 6.73 2.61
C ILE A 186 8.86 8.04 2.98
N THR A 187 10.13 8.19 2.59
CA THR A 187 10.95 9.36 2.89
C THR A 187 10.35 10.63 2.28
N PHE A 188 9.96 10.57 0.99
CA PHE A 188 9.41 11.73 0.28
C PHE A 188 7.91 11.95 0.51
N SER A 189 7.16 10.94 0.96
CA SER A 189 5.71 11.04 1.18
C SER A 189 5.36 12.18 2.14
N GLY A 190 6.08 12.31 3.26
CA GLY A 190 5.86 13.38 4.23
C GLY A 190 6.06 14.79 3.65
N ILE A 191 7.09 14.95 2.82
CA ILE A 191 7.40 16.23 2.14
C ILE A 191 6.32 16.55 1.10
N ILE A 192 5.96 15.57 0.28
CA ILE A 192 4.96 15.73 -0.78
C ILE A 192 3.59 16.07 -0.18
N MET A 193 3.17 15.41 0.89
CA MET A 193 1.90 15.72 1.56
C MET A 193 1.82 17.16 2.07
N LYS A 194 2.93 17.70 2.60
CA LYS A 194 3.03 19.12 2.99
C LYS A 194 2.91 20.05 1.79
N LEU A 195 3.63 19.75 0.70
CA LEU A 195 3.59 20.55 -0.53
C LEU A 195 2.20 20.54 -1.18
N THR A 196 1.53 19.38 -1.24
CA THR A 196 0.23 19.24 -1.90
C THR A 196 -0.94 19.65 -1.02
N LYS A 197 -0.70 19.98 0.25
CA LYS A 197 -1.71 20.28 1.29
C LYS A 197 -2.76 19.17 1.41
N THR A 198 -2.32 17.93 1.28
CA THR A 198 -3.19 16.75 1.35
C THR A 198 -3.19 16.12 2.75
N SER A 199 -2.34 16.58 3.67
CA SER A 199 -2.43 16.20 5.07
C SER A 199 -3.83 16.54 5.61
N MET A 200 -4.50 15.57 6.23
CA MET A 200 -5.70 15.87 7.01
C MET A 200 -5.29 16.84 8.12
N SER A 201 -5.70 18.11 8.03
CA SER A 201 -5.49 19.03 9.14
C SER A 201 -6.35 18.54 10.31
N SER A 202 -5.68 18.21 11.41
CA SER A 202 -6.29 17.86 12.68
C SER A 202 -6.75 19.14 13.36
N ASP A 203 -7.79 19.77 12.81
CA ASP A 203 -8.54 20.85 13.45
C ASP A 203 -9.99 20.39 13.71
#